data_AF-A0A952V5D4-F1
#
_entry.id   AF-A0A952V5D4-F1
#
_cell.length_a   1.000
_cell.length_b   1.000
_cell.length_c   1.000
_cell.angle_alpha   90.00
_cell.angle_beta   90.00
_cell.angle_gamma   90.00
#
_symmetry.space_group_name_H-M   'P 1'
#
loop_
_entity.id
_entity.type
_entity.pdbx_description
1 polymer ?
#
loop_
_entity_poly.entity_id
_entity_poly.type
_entity_poly.pdbx_seq_one_letter_code
_entity_poly.pdbx_strand_id
1 'polypeptide(L)'
;MRLASVLPLLLLCVACGASPAAAPANAPGGTLVVVIRTGPDRVPFQPKVDRIRRANEQLAEILGRSIQIELDGSLLPQEHDGAQDVIARLVESVAKDLDALKKQDPRALAFARASFERLVVRYAPAEAAKRTTPHVYERVHSYAVFDPANKAIDVVVDEARWLTLARGDVSAPLMSAFQRGQDGRYAVLPNALPASEHAAWIAWQSRSHHRDLGSINAQRVRGLVMIAQLPAARKELVGSELSHFADTYRHHAAEVEAAPPASPFRTAERDFTTWLAVELPRMSLEERGKVASALWIIDFRKPQGDRDRYATFAFPRVDAMAFGLSTIDAWIKDGHPKEASVYDAVVAPARFEVHDGELRLQHEGRSDGDFYRWAFAAPEREDALANAMMKWSDAPAFTAVFYNAHRSLRDEADYLRFLRRFESKPSAWKIGADVLRAVVYRPSGELLAESRRQWRDVPTAHGHALFYFARAADASYHPEQDWEDMLQDKKADDVALAGALELGWPAFELLPVMWPALAKSPRRVSVMTEAARRLLDQNVRPFPGHKDVAGNLAAVAKLLCDERSMGELAELRAFAQKELPLRPGAGLSELVAATDPAACHPKPPSRRPPPIKKPVKPKWKEGDPLPPKDPNNPL
;
A
#
# COMPACT_ATOMS: atom_id res chain seq x y z
N MET A 1 13.31 40.09 48.02
CA MET A 1 14.11 40.90 47.08
C MET A 1 13.30 41.01 45.79
N ARG A 2 12.35 41.93 45.61
CA ARG A 2 12.47 43.40 45.43
C ARG A 2 13.61 43.79 44.49
N LEU A 3 13.27 44.07 43.23
CA LEU A 3 13.69 45.28 42.53
C LEU A 3 12.76 45.51 41.32
N ALA A 4 11.85 46.45 41.53
CA ALA A 4 11.12 47.15 40.49
C ALA A 4 12.07 48.18 39.84
N SER A 5 11.90 48.45 38.56
CA SER A 5 12.48 49.64 37.93
C SER A 5 11.45 50.24 36.96
N VAL A 6 11.08 51.46 37.31
CA VAL A 6 10.17 52.40 36.66
C VAL A 6 11.04 53.50 36.04
N LEU A 7 10.48 54.22 35.07
CA LEU A 7 10.90 55.49 34.42
C LEU A 7 11.60 55.38 33.04
N PRO A 8 11.46 56.39 32.15
CA PRO A 8 10.37 57.35 32.01
C PRO A 8 9.92 57.67 30.56
N LEU A 9 8.75 58.32 30.54
CA LEU A 9 8.18 59.21 29.53
C LEU A 9 9.22 60.16 28.92
N LEU A 10 9.27 60.26 27.58
CA LEU A 10 10.00 61.33 26.87
C LEU A 10 9.03 62.02 25.90
N LEU A 11 8.47 63.13 26.40
CA LEU A 11 7.78 64.17 25.64
C LEU A 11 8.83 64.95 24.83
N LEU A 12 8.67 65.03 23.52
CA LEU A 12 9.37 66.02 22.69
C LEU A 12 8.34 66.83 21.91
N CYS A 13 8.09 68.03 22.42
CA CYS A 13 7.45 69.11 21.69
C CYS A 13 8.44 69.66 20.66
N VAL A 14 8.05 69.69 19.38
CA VAL A 14 8.60 70.63 18.41
C VAL A 14 7.43 71.39 17.80
N ALA A 15 7.46 72.71 17.98
CA ALA A 15 6.46 73.65 17.51
C ALA A 15 6.95 74.40 16.26
N CYS A 16 5.99 74.65 15.35
CA CYS A 16 5.79 75.81 14.47
C CYS A 16 6.66 76.10 13.23
N GLY A 17 5.97 76.16 12.09
CA GLY A 17 6.17 77.08 10.96
C GLY A 17 6.55 76.39 9.64
N ALA A 18 5.95 76.62 8.46
CA ALA A 18 4.85 77.49 8.04
C ALA A 18 4.35 77.09 6.63
N SER A 19 3.15 77.59 6.31
CA SER A 19 2.57 77.90 4.98
C SER A 19 1.76 76.86 4.18
N PRO A 20 0.61 77.29 3.61
CA PRO A 20 -0.34 76.43 2.90
C PRO A 20 -0.07 76.40 1.39
N ALA A 21 0.01 75.20 0.82
CA ALA A 21 -0.08 74.92 -0.60
C ALA A 21 -0.38 73.42 -0.73
N ALA A 22 -1.32 72.90 -1.52
CA ALA A 22 -2.23 73.48 -2.49
C ALA A 22 -3.50 72.60 -2.46
N ALA A 23 -4.65 73.21 -2.74
CA ALA A 23 -5.90 72.49 -2.95
C ALA A 23 -5.74 71.52 -4.14
N PRO A 24 -6.17 70.24 -4.04
CA PRO A 24 -6.36 69.44 -5.22
C PRO A 24 -7.56 69.99 -6.01
N ALA A 25 -7.26 70.37 -7.25
CA ALA A 25 -8.22 70.84 -8.22
C ALA A 25 -9.23 69.74 -8.59
N ASN A 26 -10.51 70.13 -8.59
CA ASN A 26 -11.60 69.65 -9.44
C ASN A 26 -11.70 68.13 -9.72
N ALA A 27 -12.54 67.46 -8.92
CA ALA A 27 -13.46 66.45 -9.43
C ALA A 27 -14.90 66.87 -9.02
N PRO A 28 -15.81 67.13 -9.97
CA PRO A 28 -17.20 67.44 -9.65
C PRO A 28 -17.95 66.12 -9.44
N GLY A 29 -17.93 65.61 -8.20
CA GLY A 29 -18.73 64.46 -7.78
C GLY A 29 -18.99 64.57 -6.29
N GLY A 30 -20.22 64.88 -5.90
CA GLY A 30 -20.59 64.96 -4.48
C GLY A 30 -20.48 63.59 -3.83
N THR A 31 -19.49 63.39 -2.96
CA THR A 31 -19.41 62.20 -2.11
C THR A 31 -20.51 62.28 -1.05
N LEU A 32 -21.55 61.46 -1.16
CA LEU A 32 -22.54 61.31 -0.09
C LEU A 32 -21.95 60.39 0.98
N VAL A 33 -21.52 60.94 2.11
CA VAL A 33 -21.26 60.15 3.32
C VAL A 33 -22.62 59.94 4.00
N VAL A 34 -23.17 58.72 3.90
CA VAL A 34 -24.42 58.39 4.58
C VAL A 34 -24.14 58.21 6.08
N VAL A 35 -24.10 59.32 6.82
CA VAL A 35 -24.17 59.32 8.29
C VAL A 35 -25.63 59.48 8.68
N ILE A 36 -26.31 58.37 8.97
CA ILE A 36 -27.69 58.41 9.46
C ILE A 36 -27.66 58.99 10.89
N ARG A 37 -28.00 60.29 11.02
CA ARG A 37 -28.24 60.93 12.32
C ARG A 37 -29.74 61.14 12.50
N THR A 38 -30.26 60.66 13.63
CA THR A 38 -31.66 60.81 14.03
C THR A 38 -31.99 62.29 14.28
N GLY A 39 -32.80 62.89 13.40
CA GLY A 39 -33.51 64.14 13.67
C GLY A 39 -34.90 63.85 14.26
N PRO A 40 -35.54 64.81 14.96
CA PRO A 40 -36.84 64.61 15.59
C PRO A 40 -37.94 64.34 14.56
N ASP A 41 -38.68 63.27 14.80
CA ASP A 41 -39.65 62.60 13.92
C ASP A 41 -40.65 63.52 13.23
N ARG A 42 -40.82 63.32 11.92
CA ARG A 42 -42.09 63.54 11.21
C ARG A 42 -42.36 62.28 10.38
N VAL A 43 -43.46 61.61 10.74
CA VAL A 43 -44.04 60.30 10.31
C VAL A 43 -43.39 58.99 10.84
N PRO A 44 -44.18 58.12 11.52
CA PRO A 44 -43.68 57.01 12.35
C PRO A 44 -43.34 55.70 11.60
N PHE A 45 -43.39 55.65 10.27
CA PHE A 45 -43.10 54.43 9.52
C PHE A 45 -42.32 54.74 8.23
N GLN A 46 -41.00 54.56 8.28
CA GLN A 46 -40.10 54.65 7.13
C GLN A 46 -39.47 53.27 6.86
N PRO A 47 -40.21 52.35 6.21
CA PRO A 47 -39.81 50.94 6.10
C PRO A 47 -38.46 50.75 5.40
N LYS A 48 -38.09 51.68 4.50
CA LYS A 48 -36.81 51.66 3.78
C LYS A 48 -35.63 52.11 4.66
N VAL A 49 -35.81 53.15 5.47
CA VAL A 49 -34.78 53.59 6.44
C VAL A 49 -34.58 52.52 7.52
N ASP A 50 -35.66 51.88 7.96
CA ASP A 50 -35.59 50.72 8.87
C ASP A 50 -34.85 49.53 8.26
N ARG A 51 -35.05 49.26 6.97
CA ARG A 51 -34.34 48.22 6.21
C ARG A 51 -32.83 48.51 6.14
N ILE A 52 -32.44 49.74 5.81
CA ILE A 52 -31.03 50.17 5.80
C ILE A 52 -30.42 50.02 7.19
N ARG A 53 -31.14 50.47 8.24
CA ARG A 53 -30.68 50.33 9.63
C ARG A 53 -30.44 48.88 10.00
N ARG A 54 -31.39 47.97 9.74
CA ARG A 54 -31.24 46.53 10.03
C ARG A 54 -30.09 45.90 9.25
N ALA A 55 -29.95 46.22 7.96
CA ALA A 55 -28.85 45.72 7.16
C ALA A 55 -27.49 46.21 7.68
N ASN A 56 -27.43 47.46 8.15
CA ASN A 56 -26.22 48.02 8.77
C ASN A 56 -25.94 47.43 10.16
N GLU A 57 -26.97 47.13 10.95
CA GLU A 57 -26.84 46.40 12.22
C GLU A 57 -26.28 44.99 11.99
N GLN A 58 -26.79 44.26 10.99
CA GLN A 58 -26.26 42.96 10.59
C GLN A 58 -24.80 43.05 10.12
N LEU A 59 -24.48 44.06 9.31
CA LEU A 59 -23.11 44.31 8.86
C LEU A 59 -22.19 44.62 10.05
N ALA A 60 -22.66 45.44 10.99
CA ALA A 60 -21.93 45.78 12.21
C ALA A 60 -21.76 44.56 13.13
N GLU A 61 -22.74 43.67 13.21
CA GLU A 61 -22.65 42.40 13.95
C GLU A 61 -21.60 41.47 13.30
N ILE A 62 -21.59 41.37 11.96
CA ILE A 62 -20.60 40.55 11.24
C ILE A 62 -19.20 41.10 11.45
N LEU A 63 -18.99 42.42 11.33
CA LEU A 63 -17.67 43.06 11.42
C LEU A 63 -17.24 43.44 12.85
N GLY A 64 -18.16 43.43 13.82
CA GLY A 64 -17.95 43.97 15.17
C GLY A 64 -17.91 45.50 15.23
N ARG A 65 -18.17 46.19 14.12
CA ARG A 65 -18.18 47.66 13.99
C ARG A 65 -18.92 48.09 12.72
N SER A 66 -19.43 49.32 12.71
CA SER A 66 -19.93 49.94 11.47
C SER A 66 -18.78 50.33 10.55
N ILE A 67 -19.02 50.31 9.23
CA ILE A 67 -18.09 50.77 8.20
C ILE A 67 -18.64 52.02 7.52
N GLN A 68 -17.76 52.83 6.93
CA GLN A 68 -18.16 53.95 6.10
C GLN A 68 -18.48 53.45 4.69
N ILE A 69 -19.64 53.81 4.15
CA ILE A 69 -19.98 53.55 2.74
C ILE A 69 -20.07 54.89 2.02
N GLU A 70 -19.16 55.11 1.08
CA GLU A 70 -19.13 56.26 0.18
C GLU A 70 -19.70 55.83 -1.16
N LEU A 71 -20.78 56.47 -1.58
CA LEU A 71 -21.44 56.19 -2.85
C LEU A 71 -21.39 57.45 -3.72
N ASP A 72 -20.92 57.30 -4.95
CA ASP A 72 -20.95 58.36 -5.95
C ASP A 72 -22.40 58.76 -6.24
N GLY A 73 -22.70 60.06 -6.15
CA GLY A 73 -24.03 60.59 -6.38
C GLY A 73 -24.59 60.28 -7.77
N SER A 74 -23.73 60.02 -8.77
CA SER A 74 -24.19 59.61 -10.10
C SER A 74 -24.81 58.21 -10.13
N LEU A 75 -24.61 57.41 -9.09
CA LEU A 75 -25.19 56.08 -8.92
C LEU A 75 -26.54 56.10 -8.18
N LEU A 76 -27.00 57.28 -7.77
CA LEU A 76 -28.27 57.43 -7.06
C LEU A 76 -29.36 57.93 -8.01
N PRO A 77 -30.54 57.27 -8.03
CA PRO A 77 -31.73 57.83 -8.65
C PRO A 77 -32.02 59.24 -8.12
N GLN A 78 -32.55 60.11 -8.98
CA GLN A 78 -33.00 61.44 -8.56
C GLN A 78 -34.16 61.37 -7.56
N GLU A 79 -34.94 60.29 -7.61
CA GLU A 79 -36.02 60.02 -6.67
C GLU A 79 -35.48 59.52 -5.32
N HIS A 80 -35.87 60.21 -4.24
CA HIS A 80 -35.45 59.89 -2.88
C HIS A 80 -35.70 58.42 -2.50
N ASP A 81 -36.87 57.89 -2.89
CA ASP A 81 -37.28 56.52 -2.62
C ASP A 81 -36.42 55.49 -3.37
N GLY A 82 -36.01 55.82 -4.60
CA GLY A 82 -35.10 54.99 -5.39
C GLY A 82 -33.68 55.00 -4.82
N ALA A 83 -33.20 56.15 -4.37
CA ALA A 83 -31.91 56.27 -3.71
C ALA A 83 -31.83 55.42 -2.43
N GLN A 84 -32.87 55.43 -1.59
CA GLN A 84 -32.94 54.59 -0.40
C GLN A 84 -32.91 53.09 -0.72
N ASP A 85 -33.60 52.64 -1.78
CA ASP A 85 -33.61 51.23 -2.18
C ASP A 85 -32.25 50.75 -2.69
N VAL A 86 -31.53 51.59 -3.44
CA VAL A 86 -30.16 51.29 -3.91
C VAL A 86 -29.21 51.15 -2.73
N ILE A 87 -29.26 52.09 -1.78
CA ILE A 87 -28.45 52.03 -0.54
C ILE A 87 -28.78 50.76 0.26
N ALA A 88 -30.06 50.41 0.43
CA ALA A 88 -30.47 49.21 1.16
C ALA A 88 -29.91 47.93 0.51
N ARG A 89 -30.04 47.79 -0.81
CA ARG A 89 -29.52 46.63 -1.56
C ARG A 89 -28.00 46.55 -1.51
N LEU A 90 -27.31 47.68 -1.55
CA LEU A 90 -25.86 47.76 -1.43
C LEU A 90 -25.41 47.19 -0.08
N VAL A 91 -25.95 47.70 1.03
CA VAL A 91 -25.61 47.23 2.39
C VAL A 91 -25.92 45.74 2.56
N GLU A 92 -27.07 45.28 2.07
CA GLU A 92 -27.44 43.87 2.10
C GLU A 92 -26.48 42.98 1.29
N SER A 93 -26.01 43.45 0.14
CA SER A 93 -25.07 42.71 -0.70
C SER A 93 -23.71 42.58 -0.01
N VAL A 94 -23.24 43.66 0.63
CA VAL A 94 -22.02 43.65 1.46
C VAL A 94 -22.16 42.66 2.63
N ALA A 95 -23.28 42.70 3.34
CA ALA A 95 -23.55 41.79 4.45
C ALA A 95 -23.60 40.32 4.00
N LYS A 96 -24.26 40.02 2.88
CA LYS A 96 -24.30 38.68 2.28
C LYS A 96 -22.92 38.18 1.88
N ASP A 97 -22.08 39.04 1.30
CA ASP A 97 -20.72 38.70 0.91
C ASP A 97 -19.83 38.38 2.12
N LEU A 98 -19.93 39.17 3.19
CA LEU A 98 -19.16 38.93 4.41
C LEU A 98 -19.66 37.72 5.20
N ASP A 99 -20.96 37.43 5.17
CA ASP A 99 -21.49 36.17 5.71
C ASP A 99 -21.02 34.96 4.88
N ALA A 100 -20.94 35.09 3.56
CA ALA A 100 -20.33 34.07 2.71
C ALA A 100 -18.84 33.88 3.03
N LEU A 101 -18.10 34.97 3.25
CA LEU A 101 -16.70 34.93 3.68
C LEU A 101 -16.53 34.23 5.04
N LYS A 102 -17.42 34.51 5.99
CA LYS A 102 -17.48 33.85 7.31
C LYS A 102 -17.58 32.33 7.18
N LYS A 103 -18.46 31.86 6.28
CA LYS A 103 -18.68 30.44 6.02
C LYS A 103 -17.51 29.80 5.28
N GLN A 104 -16.82 30.55 4.42
CA GLN A 104 -15.71 30.06 3.61
C GLN A 104 -14.37 29.99 4.38
N ASP A 105 -13.94 31.09 5.01
CA ASP A 105 -12.74 31.12 5.86
C ASP A 105 -12.92 32.12 7.03
N PRO A 106 -13.23 31.64 8.24
CA PRO A 106 -13.39 32.49 9.43
C PRO A 106 -12.18 33.38 9.73
N ARG A 107 -10.97 33.01 9.30
CA ARG A 107 -9.76 33.81 9.52
C ARG A 107 -9.68 34.99 8.55
N ALA A 108 -10.14 34.82 7.31
CA ALA A 108 -10.28 35.92 6.37
C ALA A 108 -11.32 36.93 6.86
N LEU A 109 -12.40 36.47 7.51
CA LEU A 109 -13.32 37.38 8.20
C LEU A 109 -12.64 38.10 9.37
N ALA A 110 -11.85 37.42 10.19
CA ALA A 110 -11.10 38.07 11.28
C ALA A 110 -10.16 39.16 10.75
N PHE A 111 -9.50 38.92 9.61
CA PHE A 111 -8.74 39.94 8.90
C PHE A 111 -9.62 41.11 8.44
N ALA A 112 -10.79 40.85 7.85
CA ALA A 112 -11.74 41.88 7.46
C ALA A 112 -12.21 42.72 8.66
N ARG A 113 -12.50 42.10 9.80
CA ARG A 113 -12.87 42.80 11.06
C ARG A 113 -11.80 43.78 11.52
N ALA A 114 -10.52 43.46 11.33
CA ALA A 114 -9.42 44.33 11.69
C ALA A 114 -9.13 45.41 10.63
N SER A 115 -9.32 45.09 9.35
CA SER A 115 -8.70 45.84 8.24
C SER A 115 -9.69 46.50 7.28
N PHE A 116 -10.98 46.16 7.34
CA PHE A 116 -12.02 46.75 6.49
C PHE A 116 -12.79 47.80 7.27
N GLU A 117 -12.66 49.07 6.87
CA GLU A 117 -13.30 50.23 7.53
C GLU A 117 -14.16 51.04 6.57
N ARG A 118 -13.87 50.98 5.27
CA ARG A 118 -14.52 51.83 4.27
C ARG A 118 -14.82 51.08 2.96
N LEU A 119 -16.00 51.30 2.40
CA LEU A 119 -16.39 50.89 1.07
C LEU A 119 -16.63 52.12 0.22
N VAL A 120 -15.94 52.24 -0.92
CA VAL A 120 -16.12 53.30 -1.90
C VAL A 120 -16.71 52.68 -3.15
N VAL A 121 -17.87 53.16 -3.59
CA VAL A 121 -18.53 52.70 -4.81
C VAL A 121 -18.69 53.89 -5.74
N ARG A 122 -18.02 53.85 -6.88
CA ARG A 122 -17.98 54.98 -7.83
C ARG A 122 -18.26 54.59 -9.27
N TYR A 123 -18.83 55.52 -10.02
CA TYR A 123 -19.13 55.32 -11.43
C TYR A 123 -17.95 55.75 -12.28
N ALA A 124 -17.26 54.79 -12.91
CA ALA A 124 -16.21 55.12 -13.88
C ALA A 124 -16.13 54.03 -14.95
N PRO A 125 -17.02 54.05 -15.96
CA PRO A 125 -17.16 52.96 -16.93
C PRO A 125 -15.87 52.66 -17.71
N ALA A 126 -15.06 53.68 -18.02
CA ALA A 126 -13.76 53.50 -18.67
C ALA A 126 -12.71 52.81 -17.78
N GLU A 127 -12.80 52.96 -16.45
CA GLU A 127 -11.94 52.26 -15.50
C GLU A 127 -12.50 50.86 -15.16
N ALA A 128 -13.82 50.74 -15.05
CA ALA A 128 -14.53 49.47 -14.92
C ALA A 128 -14.10 48.51 -16.04
N ALA A 129 -14.08 49.00 -17.29
CA ALA A 129 -13.62 48.26 -18.47
C ALA A 129 -12.13 47.87 -18.45
N LYS A 130 -11.29 48.52 -17.64
CA LYS A 130 -9.88 48.14 -17.43
C LYS A 130 -9.75 47.07 -16.33
N ARG A 131 -10.61 47.13 -15.31
CA ARG A 131 -10.62 46.15 -14.20
C ARG A 131 -11.25 44.81 -14.59
N THR A 132 -12.05 44.77 -15.65
CA THR A 132 -12.61 43.55 -16.23
C THR A 132 -11.61 42.67 -16.98
N THR A 133 -10.31 43.02 -16.99
CA THR A 133 -9.30 42.16 -17.62
C THR A 133 -9.27 40.81 -16.91
N PRO A 134 -9.44 39.67 -17.60
CA PRO A 134 -9.58 38.37 -16.95
C PRO A 134 -8.33 38.04 -16.13
N HIS A 135 -8.47 37.93 -14.81
CA HIS A 135 -7.48 37.20 -14.04
C HIS A 135 -7.59 35.73 -14.42
N VAL A 136 -6.53 35.21 -15.06
CA VAL A 136 -6.44 33.93 -15.79
C VAL A 136 -6.91 32.70 -14.99
N TYR A 137 -7.09 32.80 -13.67
CA TYR A 137 -7.46 31.69 -12.81
C TYR A 137 -8.77 31.87 -12.04
N GLU A 138 -9.37 33.06 -12.01
CA GLU A 138 -10.65 33.29 -11.33
C GLU A 138 -11.65 33.81 -12.36
N ARG A 139 -12.65 32.99 -12.72
CA ARG A 139 -13.78 33.39 -13.59
C ARG A 139 -14.70 34.46 -12.96
N VAL A 140 -14.19 35.21 -11.98
CA VAL A 140 -14.91 36.27 -11.27
C VAL A 140 -14.28 37.59 -11.68
N HIS A 141 -14.99 38.35 -12.50
CA HIS A 141 -14.63 39.72 -12.84
C HIS A 141 -14.89 40.57 -11.59
N SER A 142 -13.87 40.74 -10.74
CA SER A 142 -13.99 41.62 -9.58
C SER A 142 -13.64 43.04 -9.99
N TYR A 143 -14.62 43.94 -9.86
CA TYR A 143 -14.44 45.37 -10.10
C TYR A 143 -13.83 46.09 -8.87
N ALA A 144 -13.54 45.32 -7.83
CA ALA A 144 -13.20 45.79 -6.51
C ALA A 144 -11.74 45.53 -6.18
N VAL A 145 -11.09 46.51 -5.57
CA VAL A 145 -9.72 46.42 -5.10
C VAL A 145 -9.68 46.82 -3.63
N PHE A 146 -9.04 46.01 -2.79
CA PHE A 146 -8.80 46.36 -1.39
C PHE A 146 -7.48 47.12 -1.27
N ASP A 147 -7.56 48.35 -0.77
CA ASP A 147 -6.43 49.18 -0.39
C ASP A 147 -6.15 49.00 1.12
N PRO A 148 -5.08 48.28 1.50
CA PRO A 148 -4.75 48.03 2.89
C PRO A 148 -4.28 49.29 3.64
N ALA A 149 -3.73 50.29 2.94
CA ALA A 149 -3.25 51.52 3.58
C ALA A 149 -4.42 52.38 4.06
N ASN A 150 -5.47 52.45 3.24
CA ASN A 150 -6.69 53.20 3.52
C ASN A 150 -7.81 52.35 4.15
N LYS A 151 -7.56 51.05 4.38
CA LYS A 151 -8.55 50.09 4.90
C LYS A 151 -9.87 50.11 4.11
N ALA A 152 -9.76 50.36 2.81
CA ALA A 152 -10.88 50.66 1.94
C ALA A 152 -11.02 49.64 0.81
N ILE A 153 -12.24 49.29 0.45
CA ILE A 153 -12.53 48.58 -0.81
C ILE A 153 -13.05 49.62 -1.80
N ASP A 154 -12.37 49.79 -2.93
CA ASP A 154 -12.81 50.64 -4.06
C ASP A 154 -13.45 49.77 -5.13
N VAL A 155 -14.77 49.90 -5.28
CA VAL A 155 -15.58 49.23 -6.30
C VAL A 155 -15.91 50.22 -7.41
N VAL A 156 -15.51 49.90 -8.63
CA VAL A 156 -15.75 50.74 -9.80
C VAL A 156 -16.79 50.10 -10.69
N VAL A 157 -17.99 50.68 -10.80
CA VAL A 157 -19.11 50.09 -11.54
C VAL A 157 -19.31 50.73 -12.92
N ASP A 158 -19.91 49.95 -13.83
CA ASP A 158 -20.41 50.40 -15.13
C ASP A 158 -21.95 50.50 -15.13
N GLU A 159 -22.52 50.99 -16.24
CA GLU A 159 -23.95 51.25 -16.39
C GLU A 159 -24.81 49.96 -16.30
N ALA A 160 -24.23 48.79 -16.58
CA ALA A 160 -24.95 47.52 -16.56
C ALA A 160 -25.07 46.93 -15.14
N ARG A 161 -24.22 47.35 -14.18
CA ARG A 161 -24.10 46.71 -12.86
C ARG A 161 -24.37 47.61 -11.65
N TRP A 162 -24.66 48.90 -11.84
CA TRP A 162 -24.74 49.84 -10.70
C TRP A 162 -25.83 49.55 -9.67
N LEU A 163 -26.89 48.80 -10.03
CA LEU A 163 -28.03 48.53 -9.15
C LEU A 163 -27.73 47.53 -8.01
N THR A 164 -26.72 46.68 -8.14
CA THR A 164 -26.31 45.71 -7.10
C THR A 164 -24.85 45.31 -7.24
N LEU A 165 -24.11 45.27 -6.13
CA LEU A 165 -22.83 44.54 -6.09
C LEU A 165 -23.08 43.06 -6.38
N ALA A 166 -22.25 42.46 -7.22
CA ALA A 166 -22.30 41.03 -7.42
C ALA A 166 -21.67 40.32 -6.22
N ARG A 167 -22.06 39.05 -6.05
CA ARG A 167 -21.44 38.18 -5.06
C ARG A 167 -19.93 38.07 -5.33
N GLY A 168 -19.11 38.40 -4.34
CA GLY A 168 -17.66 38.39 -4.45
C GLY A 168 -17.02 39.77 -4.55
N ASP A 169 -17.76 40.83 -4.89
CA ASP A 169 -17.20 42.18 -5.04
C ASP A 169 -16.61 42.71 -3.72
N VAL A 170 -17.05 42.23 -2.56
CA VAL A 170 -16.44 42.59 -1.26
C VAL A 170 -15.54 41.47 -0.74
N SER A 171 -16.01 40.23 -0.81
CA SER A 171 -15.32 39.10 -0.19
C SER A 171 -14.03 38.69 -0.94
N ALA A 172 -14.00 38.76 -2.27
CA ALA A 172 -12.82 38.38 -3.07
C ALA A 172 -11.60 39.28 -2.85
N PRO A 173 -11.69 40.63 -2.88
CA PRO A 173 -10.53 41.49 -2.63
C PRO A 173 -10.02 41.38 -1.19
N LEU A 174 -10.90 41.16 -0.21
CA LEU A 174 -10.51 40.89 1.18
C LEU A 174 -9.80 39.55 1.32
N MET A 175 -10.32 38.49 0.69
CA MET A 175 -9.67 37.18 0.67
C MET A 175 -8.30 37.27 0.00
N SER A 176 -8.21 37.96 -1.13
CA SER A 176 -6.94 38.17 -1.86
C SER A 176 -5.91 38.92 -1.02
N ALA A 177 -6.34 39.98 -0.31
CA ALA A 177 -5.47 40.73 0.57
C ALA A 177 -5.02 39.91 1.79
N PHE A 178 -5.94 39.13 2.38
CA PHE A 178 -5.62 38.20 3.45
C PHE A 178 -4.60 37.15 3.00
N GLN A 179 -4.80 36.53 1.83
CA GLN A 179 -3.86 35.57 1.24
C GLN A 179 -2.49 36.19 1.00
N ARG A 180 -2.40 37.38 0.38
CA ARG A 180 -1.11 38.09 0.22
C ARG A 180 -0.40 38.34 1.55
N GLY A 181 -1.16 38.70 2.59
CA GLY A 181 -0.61 38.85 3.94
C GLY A 181 -0.08 37.53 4.52
N GLN A 182 -0.80 36.43 4.29
CA GLN A 182 -0.35 35.09 4.66
C GLN A 182 0.88 34.66 3.86
N ASP A 183 0.95 34.95 2.57
CA ASP A 183 2.09 34.61 1.72
C ASP A 183 3.35 35.31 2.24
N GLY A 184 3.27 36.61 2.55
CA GLY A 184 4.38 37.33 3.18
C GLY A 184 4.78 36.78 4.55
N ARG A 185 3.81 36.32 5.36
CA ARG A 185 4.05 35.82 6.72
C ARG A 185 4.58 34.38 6.75
N TYR A 186 4.06 33.51 5.90
CA TYR A 186 4.27 32.06 5.94
C TYR A 186 5.16 31.52 4.81
N ALA A 187 5.66 32.39 3.92
CA ALA A 187 6.74 32.07 2.98
C ALA A 187 8.12 31.88 3.64
N VAL A 188 8.22 31.90 4.98
CA VAL A 188 9.44 31.54 5.71
C VAL A 188 9.36 30.12 6.28
N LEU A 189 10.47 29.60 6.80
CA LEU A 189 10.48 28.34 7.54
C LEU A 189 9.88 28.53 8.96
N PRO A 190 9.30 27.48 9.57
CA PRO A 190 8.63 27.57 10.87
C PRO A 190 9.51 28.07 12.01
N ASN A 191 10.83 27.86 11.95
CA ASN A 191 11.76 28.34 12.97
C ASN A 191 11.88 29.86 13.03
N ALA A 192 11.44 30.59 12.00
CA ALA A 192 11.33 32.04 11.99
C ALA A 192 9.98 32.54 12.53
N LEU A 193 9.09 31.63 12.92
CA LEU A 193 7.75 31.92 13.43
C LEU A 193 7.64 31.57 14.92
N PRO A 194 6.74 32.23 15.67
CA PRO A 194 6.36 31.78 17.00
C PRO A 194 5.70 30.39 16.94
N ALA A 195 5.89 29.58 17.97
CA ALA A 195 5.31 28.23 18.04
C ALA A 195 3.77 28.22 17.92
N SER A 196 3.10 29.29 18.36
CA SER A 196 1.65 29.48 18.21
C SER A 196 1.18 29.58 16.74
N GLU A 197 2.08 29.90 15.81
CA GLU A 197 1.76 30.05 14.39
C GLU A 197 2.05 28.78 13.57
N HIS A 198 2.66 27.75 14.14
CA HIS A 198 3.04 26.55 13.40
C HIS A 198 1.84 25.84 12.75
N ALA A 199 0.70 25.76 13.44
CA ALA A 199 -0.51 25.15 12.88
C ALA A 199 -1.08 25.96 11.69
N ALA A 200 -1.00 27.29 11.77
CA ALA A 200 -1.42 28.18 10.68
C ALA A 200 -0.48 28.07 9.48
N TRP A 201 0.83 27.95 9.73
CA TRP A 201 1.84 27.70 8.70
C TRP A 201 1.60 26.37 7.98
N ILE A 202 1.36 25.26 8.70
CA ILE A 202 1.03 23.96 8.08
C ILE A 202 -0.20 24.10 7.18
N ALA A 203 -1.28 24.69 7.70
CA ALA A 203 -2.52 24.87 6.94
C ALA A 203 -2.34 25.74 5.69
N TRP A 204 -1.45 26.74 5.72
CA TRP A 204 -1.11 27.56 4.56
C TRP A 204 -0.28 26.79 3.53
N GLN A 205 0.74 26.04 3.97
CA GLN A 205 1.57 25.22 3.10
C GLN A 205 0.77 24.12 2.39
N SER A 206 -0.22 23.51 3.05
CA SER A 206 -1.09 22.50 2.44
C SER A 206 -1.99 23.07 1.32
N ARG A 207 -2.25 24.39 1.31
CA ARG A 207 -3.04 25.06 0.26
C ARG A 207 -2.18 25.57 -0.91
N SER A 208 -0.89 25.79 -0.66
CA SER A 208 0.01 26.39 -1.65
C SER A 208 0.29 25.39 -2.78
N HIS A 209 -0.14 25.71 -4.00
CA HIS A 209 -0.01 24.84 -5.18
C HIS A 209 1.35 24.91 -5.88
N HIS A 210 2.41 25.40 -5.21
CA HIS A 210 3.76 25.38 -5.77
C HIS A 210 4.26 23.93 -5.85
N ARG A 211 4.15 23.36 -7.04
CA ARG A 211 4.60 22.01 -7.37
C ARG A 211 5.85 22.13 -8.22
N ASP A 212 7.01 21.76 -7.65
CA ASP A 212 8.22 21.47 -8.43
C ASP A 212 8.13 20.03 -8.99
N LEU A 213 9.24 19.49 -9.51
CA LEU A 213 9.34 18.12 -10.02
C LEU A 213 8.58 17.12 -9.12
N GLY A 214 7.62 16.40 -9.71
CA GLY A 214 6.84 15.38 -9.00
C GLY A 214 5.95 15.90 -7.87
N SER A 215 5.62 17.19 -7.82
CA SER A 215 4.78 17.83 -6.80
C SER A 215 5.39 18.00 -5.40
N ILE A 216 6.71 17.80 -5.25
CA ILE A 216 7.40 18.02 -3.98
C ILE A 216 7.72 19.50 -3.78
N ASN A 217 7.29 20.06 -2.65
CA ASN A 217 7.68 21.40 -2.21
C ASN A 217 8.78 21.30 -1.14
N ALA A 218 10.01 21.66 -1.50
CA ALA A 218 11.17 21.49 -0.64
C ALA A 218 11.09 22.29 0.68
N GLN A 219 10.55 23.51 0.62
CA GLN A 219 10.37 24.35 1.79
C GLN A 219 9.33 23.77 2.74
N ARG A 220 8.22 23.24 2.21
CA ARG A 220 7.19 22.56 3.00
C ARG A 220 7.77 21.34 3.71
N VAL A 221 8.42 20.44 2.99
CA VAL A 221 9.01 19.22 3.58
C VAL A 221 10.01 19.57 4.68
N ARG A 222 10.94 20.48 4.40
CA ARG A 222 11.94 20.93 5.39
C ARG A 222 11.29 21.55 6.61
N GLY A 223 10.29 22.42 6.42
CA GLY A 223 9.58 23.04 7.52
C GLY A 223 8.80 22.03 8.35
N LEU A 224 8.10 21.07 7.72
CA LEU A 224 7.40 19.98 8.41
C LEU A 224 8.36 19.14 9.27
N VAL A 225 9.55 18.80 8.74
CA VAL A 225 10.59 18.08 9.49
C VAL A 225 11.04 18.88 10.73
N MET A 226 11.21 20.20 10.63
CA MET A 226 11.60 21.06 11.76
C MET A 226 10.58 21.07 12.90
N ILE A 227 9.31 20.83 12.60
CA ILE A 227 8.20 20.84 13.58
C ILE A 227 7.52 19.47 13.71
N ALA A 228 8.22 18.39 13.35
CA ALA A 228 7.66 17.03 13.29
C ALA A 228 7.20 16.49 14.66
N GLN A 229 7.64 17.10 15.77
CA GLN A 229 7.10 16.85 17.11
C GLN A 229 5.62 17.22 17.25
N LEU A 230 5.09 18.07 16.36
CA LEU A 230 3.67 18.39 16.31
C LEU A 230 2.91 17.27 15.59
N PRO A 231 1.83 16.71 16.18
CA PRO A 231 1.07 15.61 15.57
C PRO A 231 0.56 15.93 14.16
N ALA A 232 0.17 17.17 13.89
CA ALA A 232 -0.28 17.61 12.57
C ALA A 232 0.85 17.51 11.52
N ALA A 233 2.07 17.95 11.86
CA ALA A 233 3.20 17.88 10.94
C ALA A 233 3.63 16.44 10.68
N ARG A 234 3.66 15.60 11.73
CA ARG A 234 3.94 14.17 11.61
C ARG A 234 2.92 13.46 10.71
N LYS A 235 1.64 13.77 10.87
CA LYS A 235 0.57 13.24 10.01
C LYS A 235 0.76 13.61 8.54
N GLU A 236 1.14 14.85 8.25
CA GLU A 236 1.43 15.31 6.88
C GLU A 236 2.65 14.59 6.28
N LEU A 237 3.73 14.43 7.07
CA LEU A 237 4.94 13.74 6.63
C LEU A 237 4.70 12.26 6.30
N VAL A 238 4.07 11.51 7.22
CA VAL A 238 3.82 10.06 7.04
C VAL A 238 2.65 9.80 6.06
N GLY A 239 1.76 10.77 5.89
CA GLY A 239 0.64 10.68 4.95
C GLY A 239 0.97 11.25 3.57
N SER A 240 0.80 12.57 3.44
CA SER A 240 0.85 13.25 2.14
C SER A 240 2.25 13.27 1.52
N GLU A 241 3.27 13.68 2.28
CA GLU A 241 4.61 13.87 1.72
C GLU A 241 5.26 12.54 1.33
N LEU A 242 5.08 11.50 2.15
CA LEU A 242 5.52 10.14 1.81
C LEU A 242 4.91 9.67 0.49
N SER A 243 3.60 9.87 0.30
CA SER A 243 2.91 9.52 -0.96
C SER A 243 3.45 10.35 -2.13
N HIS A 244 3.67 11.65 -1.96
CA HIS A 244 4.23 12.50 -3.01
C HIS A 244 5.64 12.05 -3.41
N PHE A 245 6.49 11.65 -2.45
CA PHE A 245 7.81 11.10 -2.77
C PHE A 245 7.70 9.79 -3.55
N ALA A 246 6.85 8.87 -3.09
CA ALA A 246 6.58 7.61 -3.78
C ALA A 246 6.11 7.82 -5.23
N ASP A 247 5.16 8.72 -5.43
CA ASP A 247 4.63 9.06 -6.75
C ASP A 247 5.70 9.77 -7.61
N THR A 248 6.53 10.62 -7.02
CA THR A 248 7.65 11.26 -7.72
C THR A 248 8.67 10.23 -8.20
N TYR A 249 9.08 9.29 -7.35
CA TYR A 249 9.99 8.21 -7.77
C TYR A 249 9.38 7.34 -8.87
N ARG A 250 8.06 7.10 -8.80
CA ARG A 250 7.34 6.25 -9.76
C ARG A 250 7.17 6.92 -11.12
N HIS A 251 6.80 8.19 -11.15
CA HIS A 251 6.41 8.90 -12.36
C HIS A 251 7.50 9.81 -12.94
N HIS A 252 8.52 10.15 -12.15
CA HIS A 252 9.62 11.06 -12.53
C HIS A 252 11.01 10.47 -12.22
N ALA A 253 11.16 9.16 -12.34
CA ALA A 253 12.38 8.44 -11.99
C ALA A 253 13.64 9.02 -12.68
N ALA A 254 13.56 9.30 -13.98
CA ALA A 254 14.68 9.83 -14.76
C ALA A 254 15.08 11.24 -14.32
N GLU A 255 14.10 12.13 -14.08
CA GLU A 255 14.38 13.47 -13.61
C GLU A 255 14.95 13.45 -12.18
N VAL A 256 14.47 12.56 -11.31
CA VAL A 256 15.01 12.40 -9.95
C VAL A 256 16.47 11.98 -10.01
N GLU A 257 16.81 10.91 -10.74
CA GLU A 257 18.20 10.44 -10.90
C GLU A 257 19.13 11.53 -11.44
N ALA A 258 18.66 12.30 -12.43
CA ALA A 258 19.42 13.40 -13.03
C ALA A 258 19.48 14.67 -12.17
N ALA A 259 18.64 14.79 -11.14
CA ALA A 259 18.55 16.00 -10.32
C ALA A 259 19.87 16.27 -9.56
N PRO A 260 20.47 17.47 -9.67
CA PRO A 260 21.69 17.81 -8.95
C PRO A 260 21.50 17.70 -7.42
N PRO A 261 22.56 17.37 -6.64
CA PRO A 261 22.46 17.27 -5.18
C PRO A 261 21.94 18.54 -4.48
N ALA A 262 22.16 19.71 -5.08
CA ALA A 262 21.70 21.00 -4.56
C ALA A 262 20.28 21.39 -5.06
N SER A 263 19.62 20.55 -5.86
CA SER A 263 18.25 20.82 -6.31
C SER A 263 17.27 20.87 -5.13
N PRO A 264 16.15 21.61 -5.26
CA PRO A 264 15.11 21.63 -4.25
C PRO A 264 14.63 20.23 -3.86
N PHE A 265 14.38 19.36 -4.85
CA PHE A 265 13.97 17.96 -4.62
C PHE A 265 14.98 17.19 -3.77
N ARG A 266 16.27 17.17 -4.14
CA ARG A 266 17.30 16.43 -3.40
C ARG A 266 17.51 16.95 -1.98
N THR A 267 17.35 18.26 -1.79
CA THR A 267 17.37 18.87 -0.44
C THR A 267 16.21 18.37 0.41
N ALA A 268 14.99 18.35 -0.15
CA ALA A 268 13.79 17.86 0.52
C ALA A 268 13.89 16.37 0.86
N GLU A 269 14.31 15.56 -0.12
CA GLU A 269 14.51 14.11 0.00
C GLU A 269 15.52 13.80 1.11
N ARG A 270 16.66 14.48 1.15
CA ARG A 270 17.68 14.29 2.20
C ARG A 270 17.11 14.60 3.58
N ASP A 271 16.42 15.72 3.74
CA ASP A 271 15.90 16.14 5.04
C ASP A 271 14.78 15.18 5.51
N PHE A 272 13.89 14.77 4.59
CA PHE A 272 12.83 13.81 4.84
C PHE A 272 13.35 12.42 5.22
N THR A 273 14.24 11.85 4.41
CA THR A 273 14.78 10.50 4.62
C THR A 273 15.67 10.42 5.86
N THR A 274 16.41 11.48 6.18
CA THR A 274 17.16 11.57 7.45
C THR A 274 16.21 11.55 8.64
N TRP A 275 15.12 12.32 8.60
CA TRP A 275 14.10 12.28 9.64
C TRP A 275 13.43 10.90 9.74
N LEU A 276 13.04 10.33 8.59
CA LEU A 276 12.37 9.04 8.52
C LEU A 276 13.26 7.93 9.11
N ALA A 277 14.54 7.87 8.74
CA ALA A 277 15.48 6.88 9.27
C ALA A 277 15.62 6.93 10.81
N VAL A 278 15.57 8.14 11.41
CA VAL A 278 15.63 8.32 12.87
C VAL A 278 14.32 7.93 13.56
N GLU A 279 13.18 8.27 12.97
CA GLU A 279 11.87 8.07 13.58
C GLU A 279 11.28 6.69 13.34
N LEU A 280 11.69 5.97 12.29
CA LEU A 280 11.16 4.65 11.93
C LEU A 280 11.07 3.67 13.11
N PRO A 281 12.11 3.50 13.96
CA PRO A 281 12.03 2.60 15.11
C PRO A 281 11.03 3.03 16.19
N ARG A 282 10.60 4.30 16.19
CA ARG A 282 9.65 4.90 17.16
C ARG A 282 8.25 5.08 16.59
N MET A 283 8.04 4.78 15.30
CA MET A 283 6.75 4.90 14.65
C MET A 283 5.76 3.86 15.15
N SER A 284 4.48 4.24 15.19
CA SER A 284 3.41 3.29 15.49
C SER A 284 3.27 2.24 14.36
N LEU A 285 2.59 1.13 14.62
CA LEU A 285 2.31 0.12 13.59
C LEU A 285 1.54 0.71 12.39
N GLU A 286 0.61 1.65 12.64
CA GLU A 286 -0.13 2.34 11.59
C GLU A 286 0.80 3.20 10.71
N GLU A 287 1.71 3.96 11.33
CA GLU A 287 2.68 4.79 10.62
C GLU A 287 3.65 3.94 9.81
N ARG A 288 4.16 2.84 10.38
CA ARG A 288 5.01 1.89 9.65
C ARG A 288 4.26 1.23 8.49
N GLY A 289 2.95 0.98 8.64
CA GLY A 289 2.12 0.48 7.54
C GLY A 289 2.04 1.44 6.36
N LYS A 290 1.94 2.76 6.64
CA LYS A 290 2.02 3.79 5.59
C LYS A 290 3.40 3.80 4.93
N VAL A 291 4.48 3.73 5.71
CA VAL A 291 5.85 3.61 5.16
C VAL A 291 5.98 2.37 4.26
N ALA A 292 5.52 1.20 4.71
CA ALA A 292 5.59 -0.04 3.95
C ALA A 292 4.91 0.09 2.58
N SER A 293 3.73 0.72 2.52
CA SER A 293 3.00 0.95 1.26
C SER A 293 3.72 1.85 0.25
N ALA A 294 4.70 2.63 0.69
CA ALA A 294 5.42 3.60 -0.12
C ALA A 294 6.88 3.20 -0.40
N LEU A 295 7.45 2.21 0.30
CA LEU A 295 8.89 1.99 0.28
C LEU A 295 9.39 1.24 -0.97
N TRP A 296 8.62 0.26 -1.45
CA TRP A 296 9.02 -0.61 -2.58
C TRP A 296 8.48 -0.08 -3.91
N ILE A 297 9.10 0.97 -4.43
CA ILE A 297 8.66 1.65 -5.65
C ILE A 297 9.02 0.86 -6.90
N ILE A 298 8.01 0.60 -7.75
CA ILE A 298 8.19 0.05 -9.10
C ILE A 298 8.62 1.17 -10.05
N ASP A 299 9.73 0.96 -10.75
CA ASP A 299 10.24 1.81 -11.82
C ASP A 299 9.61 1.41 -13.15
N PHE A 300 8.65 2.22 -13.64
CA PHE A 300 7.94 1.95 -14.89
C PHE A 300 8.80 2.08 -16.16
N ARG A 301 10.04 2.59 -16.06
CA ARG A 301 10.98 2.60 -17.19
C ARG A 301 11.49 1.19 -17.50
N LYS A 302 11.48 0.30 -16.51
CA LYS A 302 11.98 -1.07 -16.66
C LYS A 302 10.89 -1.98 -17.26
N PRO A 303 11.22 -2.86 -18.22
CA PRO A 303 10.25 -3.73 -18.86
C PRO A 303 9.48 -4.59 -17.87
N GLN A 304 8.20 -4.85 -18.18
CA GLN A 304 7.39 -5.82 -17.45
C GLN A 304 8.01 -7.22 -17.62
N GLY A 305 8.71 -7.70 -16.59
CA GLY A 305 9.46 -8.97 -16.61
C GLY A 305 10.91 -8.86 -16.13
N ASP A 306 11.45 -7.63 -16.07
CA ASP A 306 12.75 -7.41 -15.44
C ASP A 306 12.69 -7.82 -13.95
N ARG A 307 13.73 -8.54 -13.50
CA ARG A 307 13.81 -9.10 -12.13
C ARG A 307 13.87 -7.96 -11.15
N ASP A 308 14.66 -6.93 -11.47
CA ASP A 308 14.87 -5.77 -10.64
C ASP A 308 14.17 -4.54 -11.19
N ARG A 309 12.85 -4.61 -11.30
CA ARG A 309 12.01 -3.48 -11.74
C ARG A 309 11.82 -2.38 -10.68
N TYR A 310 12.54 -2.44 -9.56
CA TYR A 310 12.36 -1.50 -8.46
C TYR A 310 13.30 -0.29 -8.59
N ALA A 311 12.84 0.87 -8.12
CA ALA A 311 13.61 2.09 -8.03
C ALA A 311 14.54 2.05 -6.81
N THR A 312 15.69 1.40 -6.94
CA THR A 312 16.66 1.22 -5.83
C THR A 312 17.30 2.51 -5.33
N PHE A 313 17.17 3.61 -6.07
CA PHE A 313 17.60 4.95 -5.66
C PHE A 313 16.58 5.68 -4.77
N ALA A 314 15.36 5.17 -4.64
CA ALA A 314 14.28 5.79 -3.86
C ALA A 314 14.58 5.76 -2.35
N PHE A 315 14.17 6.82 -1.65
CA PHE A 315 14.38 6.99 -0.21
C PHE A 315 15.82 6.74 0.26
N PRO A 316 16.80 7.48 -0.32
CA PRO A 316 18.20 7.32 0.08
C PRO A 316 18.33 7.52 1.59
N ARG A 317 19.07 6.66 2.29
CA ARG A 317 19.23 6.58 3.78
C ARG A 317 18.21 5.72 4.51
N VAL A 318 17.14 5.27 3.88
CA VAL A 318 16.26 4.26 4.46
C VAL A 318 16.75 2.89 4.02
N ASP A 319 17.19 2.07 4.98
CA ASP A 319 17.54 0.67 4.71
C ASP A 319 16.24 -0.14 4.61
N ALA A 320 15.77 -0.34 3.38
CA ALA A 320 14.53 -1.06 3.12
C ALA A 320 14.59 -2.54 3.51
N MET A 321 15.77 -3.17 3.45
CA MET A 321 15.95 -4.55 3.91
C MET A 321 15.84 -4.61 5.43
N ALA A 322 16.54 -3.73 6.16
CA ALA A 322 16.45 -3.67 7.61
C ALA A 322 15.04 -3.33 8.11
N PHE A 323 14.31 -2.46 7.40
CA PHE A 323 12.90 -2.19 7.69
C PHE A 323 12.04 -3.45 7.52
N GLY A 324 12.20 -4.18 6.42
CA GLY A 324 11.46 -5.42 6.17
C GLY A 324 11.73 -6.48 7.23
N LEU A 325 13.01 -6.76 7.50
CA LEU A 325 13.43 -7.77 8.47
C LEU A 325 13.03 -7.42 9.90
N SER A 326 13.22 -6.18 10.34
CA SER A 326 12.80 -5.74 11.69
C SER A 326 11.28 -5.76 11.88
N THR A 327 10.51 -5.67 10.80
CA THR A 327 9.06 -5.86 10.84
C THR A 327 8.69 -7.32 11.03
N ILE A 328 9.37 -8.24 10.34
CA ILE A 328 9.18 -9.68 10.56
C ILE A 328 9.60 -10.08 11.98
N ASP A 329 10.75 -9.59 12.47
CA ASP A 329 11.21 -9.86 13.83
C ASP A 329 10.22 -9.34 14.89
N ALA A 330 9.64 -8.16 14.67
CA ALA A 330 8.60 -7.61 15.54
C ALA A 330 7.32 -8.47 15.52
N TRP A 331 6.88 -8.92 14.35
CA TRP A 331 5.73 -9.81 14.22
C TRP A 331 5.92 -11.15 14.93
N ILE A 332 7.12 -11.75 14.82
CA ILE A 332 7.50 -12.97 15.55
C ILE A 332 7.46 -12.70 17.06
N LYS A 333 8.09 -11.60 17.50
CA LYS A 333 8.18 -11.23 18.92
C LYS A 333 6.80 -10.97 19.54
N ASP A 334 5.89 -10.38 18.78
CA ASP A 334 4.54 -10.02 19.21
C ASP A 334 3.56 -11.21 19.17
N GLY A 335 4.01 -12.41 18.78
CA GLY A 335 3.17 -13.61 18.74
C GLY A 335 2.20 -13.64 17.56
N HIS A 336 2.63 -13.15 16.40
CA HIS A 336 1.93 -13.26 15.12
C HIS A 336 0.55 -12.58 15.04
N PRO A 337 0.40 -11.30 15.45
CA PRO A 337 -0.88 -10.61 15.36
C PRO A 337 -1.36 -10.42 13.91
N LYS A 338 -2.68 -10.42 13.71
CA LYS A 338 -3.32 -10.39 12.38
C LYS A 338 -3.80 -9.02 11.91
N GLU A 339 -3.86 -8.02 12.78
CA GLU A 339 -4.65 -6.80 12.54
C GLU A 339 -3.82 -5.55 12.20
N ALA A 340 -2.50 -5.68 12.06
CA ALA A 340 -1.65 -4.53 11.75
C ALA A 340 -1.28 -4.48 10.27
N SER A 341 -1.64 -3.37 9.61
CA SER A 341 -1.40 -3.15 8.17
C SER A 341 0.07 -3.29 7.76
N VAL A 342 1.01 -2.98 8.66
CA VAL A 342 2.44 -3.19 8.41
C VAL A 342 2.79 -4.67 8.29
N TYR A 343 2.17 -5.56 9.07
CA TYR A 343 2.43 -6.99 8.98
C TYR A 343 1.83 -7.57 7.70
N ASP A 344 0.64 -7.12 7.29
CA ASP A 344 0.07 -7.47 5.99
C ASP A 344 0.98 -7.01 4.84
N ALA A 345 1.46 -5.77 4.87
CA ALA A 345 2.28 -5.22 3.79
C ALA A 345 3.68 -5.87 3.67
N VAL A 346 4.28 -6.24 4.81
CA VAL A 346 5.68 -6.73 4.84
C VAL A 346 5.79 -8.24 5.03
N VAL A 347 5.16 -8.77 6.09
CA VAL A 347 5.23 -10.20 6.42
C VAL A 347 4.39 -10.99 5.45
N ALA A 348 3.22 -10.46 5.08
CA ALA A 348 2.22 -11.14 4.26
C ALA A 348 1.91 -12.54 4.82
N PRO A 349 1.33 -12.64 6.03
CA PRO A 349 1.23 -13.89 6.75
C PRO A 349 0.49 -14.96 5.95
N ALA A 350 1.06 -16.18 5.99
CA ALA A 350 0.45 -17.37 5.42
C ALA A 350 0.50 -18.48 6.46
N ARG A 351 -0.56 -19.27 6.51
CA ARG A 351 -0.65 -20.41 7.42
C ARG A 351 -1.07 -21.67 6.68
N PHE A 352 -0.59 -22.79 7.18
CA PHE A 352 -1.11 -24.09 6.78
C PHE A 352 -2.47 -24.31 7.43
N GLU A 353 -3.42 -24.75 6.62
CA GLU A 353 -4.69 -25.31 7.07
C GLU A 353 -4.83 -26.71 6.50
N VAL A 354 -5.30 -27.65 7.30
CA VAL A 354 -5.64 -29.00 6.83
C VAL A 354 -7.14 -29.02 6.57
N HIS A 355 -7.52 -29.21 5.31
CA HIS A 355 -8.92 -29.35 4.91
C HIS A 355 -9.07 -30.70 4.22
N ASP A 356 -9.94 -31.57 4.76
CA ASP A 356 -10.14 -32.94 4.28
C ASP A 356 -8.82 -33.72 4.12
N GLY A 357 -7.92 -33.59 5.12
CA GLY A 357 -6.59 -34.25 5.10
C GLY A 357 -5.57 -33.63 4.16
N GLU A 358 -5.98 -32.66 3.33
CA GLU A 358 -5.13 -31.96 2.38
C GLU A 358 -4.50 -30.72 3.02
N LEU A 359 -3.18 -30.58 2.87
CA LEU A 359 -2.47 -29.39 3.34
C LEU A 359 -2.70 -28.25 2.35
N ARG A 360 -3.32 -27.16 2.81
CA ARG A 360 -3.57 -25.94 2.04
C ARG A 360 -2.88 -24.75 2.68
N LEU A 361 -2.54 -23.77 1.87
CA LEU A 361 -2.04 -22.49 2.34
C LEU A 361 -3.15 -21.45 2.27
N GLN A 362 -3.47 -20.87 3.42
CA GLN A 362 -4.38 -19.74 3.50
C GLN A 362 -3.55 -18.47 3.66
N HIS A 363 -3.74 -17.55 2.71
CA HIS A 363 -3.22 -16.20 2.82
C HIS A 363 -4.09 -15.40 3.78
N GLU A 364 -3.48 -14.72 4.75
CA GLU A 364 -4.17 -13.79 5.64
C GLU A 364 -4.01 -12.36 5.07
N GLY A 365 -5.11 -11.68 4.74
CA GLY A 365 -5.09 -10.28 4.28
C GLY A 365 -4.91 -10.04 2.76
N ARG A 366 -4.71 -8.77 2.40
CA ARG A 366 -4.57 -8.28 1.01
C ARG A 366 -3.13 -7.87 0.71
N SER A 367 -2.18 -8.79 0.88
CA SER A 367 -0.77 -8.45 0.62
C SER A 367 -0.39 -8.62 -0.85
N ASP A 368 0.23 -7.58 -1.41
CA ASP A 368 0.85 -7.61 -2.74
C ASP A 368 2.24 -8.27 -2.74
N GLY A 369 2.82 -8.52 -1.56
CA GLY A 369 4.12 -9.17 -1.41
C GLY A 369 5.30 -8.33 -1.93
N ASP A 370 5.17 -7.00 -1.95
CA ASP A 370 6.15 -6.11 -2.58
C ASP A 370 7.52 -6.16 -1.91
N PHE A 371 7.58 -6.34 -0.57
CA PHE A 371 8.86 -6.58 0.12
C PHE A 371 9.59 -7.79 -0.45
N TYR A 372 8.89 -8.91 -0.64
CA TYR A 372 9.49 -10.15 -1.14
C TYR A 372 9.88 -10.04 -2.60
N ARG A 373 9.02 -9.47 -3.45
CA ARG A 373 9.37 -9.20 -4.85
C ARG A 373 10.60 -8.31 -4.96
N TRP A 374 10.71 -7.28 -4.11
CA TRP A 374 11.90 -6.43 -4.04
C TRP A 374 13.13 -7.16 -3.47
N ALA A 375 12.95 -8.03 -2.48
CA ALA A 375 14.05 -8.80 -1.88
C ALA A 375 14.61 -9.84 -2.86
N PHE A 376 13.75 -10.50 -3.62
CA PHE A 376 14.13 -11.49 -4.63
C PHE A 376 14.54 -10.89 -5.98
N ALA A 377 14.39 -9.58 -6.15
CA ALA A 377 14.75 -8.87 -7.36
C ALA A 377 16.26 -8.91 -7.67
N ALA A 378 17.11 -9.00 -6.63
CA ALA A 378 18.56 -9.04 -6.80
C ALA A 378 19.25 -10.02 -5.83
N PRO A 379 20.37 -10.65 -6.24
CA PRO A 379 21.04 -11.68 -5.44
C PRO A 379 21.48 -11.23 -4.05
N GLU A 380 22.03 -10.02 -3.91
CA GLU A 380 22.51 -9.51 -2.63
C GLU A 380 21.38 -9.29 -1.61
N ARG A 381 20.19 -8.94 -2.08
CA ARG A 381 18.98 -8.80 -1.25
C ARG A 381 18.40 -10.16 -0.88
N GLU A 382 18.37 -11.10 -1.82
CA GLU A 382 17.99 -12.50 -1.57
C GLU A 382 18.92 -13.13 -0.51
N ASP A 383 20.23 -12.85 -0.59
CA ASP A 383 21.23 -13.29 0.38
C ASP A 383 20.99 -12.72 1.77
N ALA A 384 20.69 -11.42 1.87
CA ALA A 384 20.37 -10.79 3.15
C ALA A 384 19.12 -11.41 3.81
N LEU A 385 18.07 -11.67 3.03
CA LEU A 385 16.85 -12.33 3.51
C LEU A 385 17.13 -13.76 3.97
N ALA A 386 17.86 -14.56 3.19
CA ALA A 386 18.21 -15.93 3.56
C ALA A 386 19.07 -15.98 4.83
N ASN A 387 20.04 -15.06 4.97
CA ASN A 387 20.88 -14.96 6.16
C ASN A 387 20.08 -14.58 7.42
N ALA A 388 19.03 -13.77 7.27
CA ALA A 388 18.12 -13.48 8.37
C ALA A 388 17.27 -14.71 8.75
N MET A 389 16.70 -15.41 7.76
CA MET A 389 15.96 -16.66 7.95
C MET A 389 16.78 -17.74 8.67
N MET A 390 18.09 -17.82 8.40
CA MET A 390 18.97 -18.77 9.10
C MET A 390 19.06 -18.51 10.61
N LYS A 391 18.77 -17.30 11.08
CA LYS A 391 18.75 -16.94 12.51
C LYS A 391 17.40 -17.21 13.18
N TRP A 392 16.30 -17.28 12.42
CA TRP A 392 14.96 -17.52 12.98
C TRP A 392 14.75 -18.96 13.40
N SER A 393 13.87 -19.20 14.37
CA SER A 393 13.41 -20.56 14.74
C SER A 393 11.88 -20.68 14.66
N ASP A 394 11.23 -19.74 13.98
CA ASP A 394 9.78 -19.56 13.98
C ASP A 394 9.14 -20.15 12.71
N ALA A 395 8.30 -21.18 12.89
CA ALA A 395 7.67 -21.88 11.77
C ALA A 395 6.67 -21.02 10.97
N PRO A 396 5.82 -20.17 11.60
CA PRO A 396 4.99 -19.21 10.87
C PRO A 396 5.80 -18.25 9.98
N ALA A 397 6.93 -17.72 10.47
CA ALA A 397 7.80 -16.87 9.67
C ALA A 397 8.39 -17.59 8.45
N PHE A 398 8.89 -18.83 8.63
CA PHE A 398 9.34 -19.63 7.48
C PHE A 398 8.21 -19.87 6.47
N THR A 399 7.01 -20.19 6.95
CA THR A 399 5.83 -20.42 6.10
C THR A 399 5.50 -19.17 5.29
N ALA A 400 5.44 -18.00 5.94
CA ALA A 400 5.20 -16.73 5.27
C ALA A 400 6.26 -16.42 4.21
N VAL A 401 7.55 -16.54 4.53
CA VAL A 401 8.61 -16.23 3.55
C VAL A 401 8.61 -17.21 2.39
N PHE A 402 8.52 -18.52 2.63
CA PHE A 402 8.50 -19.50 1.53
C PHE A 402 7.26 -19.35 0.66
N TYR A 403 6.09 -19.07 1.23
CA TYR A 403 4.89 -18.84 0.44
C TYR A 403 5.02 -17.60 -0.45
N ASN A 404 5.55 -16.51 0.09
CA ASN A 404 5.76 -15.30 -0.70
C ASN A 404 6.93 -15.43 -1.69
N ALA A 405 7.95 -16.24 -1.39
CA ALA A 405 9.00 -16.59 -2.34
C ALA A 405 8.43 -17.31 -3.56
N HIS A 406 7.52 -18.27 -3.36
CA HIS A 406 6.83 -18.95 -4.47
C HIS A 406 6.06 -17.97 -5.37
N ARG A 407 5.43 -16.93 -4.80
CA ARG A 407 4.70 -15.90 -5.55
C ARG A 407 5.59 -14.84 -6.22
N SER A 408 6.84 -14.69 -5.74
CA SER A 408 7.73 -13.58 -6.12
C SER A 408 8.87 -14.00 -7.04
N LEU A 409 9.32 -15.25 -6.94
CA LEU A 409 10.32 -15.82 -7.83
C LEU A 409 9.70 -16.13 -9.20
N ARG A 410 10.53 -16.08 -10.24
CA ARG A 410 10.06 -16.13 -11.64
C ARG A 410 9.51 -17.48 -12.03
N ASP A 411 10.17 -18.53 -11.54
CA ASP A 411 9.89 -19.91 -11.89
C ASP A 411 10.23 -20.85 -10.73
N GLU A 412 9.91 -22.12 -10.94
CA GLU A 412 10.16 -23.16 -9.95
C GLU A 412 11.67 -23.42 -9.73
N ALA A 413 12.52 -23.22 -10.76
CA ALA A 413 13.96 -23.42 -10.62
C ALA A 413 14.58 -22.39 -9.66
N ASP A 414 14.15 -21.14 -9.74
CA ASP A 414 14.51 -20.07 -8.81
C ASP A 414 14.08 -20.41 -7.37
N TYR A 415 12.86 -20.93 -7.19
CA TYR A 415 12.37 -21.37 -5.88
C TYR A 415 13.21 -22.51 -5.31
N LEU A 416 13.52 -23.51 -6.12
CA LEU A 416 14.32 -24.65 -5.71
C LEU A 416 15.75 -24.24 -5.34
N ARG A 417 16.36 -23.32 -6.09
CA ARG A 417 17.66 -22.73 -5.73
C ARG A 417 17.60 -22.04 -4.36
N PHE A 418 16.54 -21.29 -4.08
CA PHE A 418 16.36 -20.63 -2.79
C PHE A 418 16.17 -21.66 -1.66
N LEU A 419 15.36 -22.69 -1.88
CA LEU A 419 15.10 -23.77 -0.92
C LEU A 419 16.39 -24.53 -0.53
N ARG A 420 17.28 -24.79 -1.48
CA ARG A 420 18.58 -25.48 -1.25
C ARG A 420 19.42 -24.80 -0.17
N ARG A 421 19.30 -23.49 0.00
CA ARG A 421 20.05 -22.71 1.01
C ARG A 421 19.75 -23.14 2.44
N PHE A 422 18.63 -23.84 2.65
CA PHE A 422 18.16 -24.28 3.95
C PHE A 422 18.37 -25.78 4.20
N GLU A 423 19.04 -26.52 3.31
CA GLU A 423 19.30 -27.95 3.50
C GLU A 423 20.08 -28.26 4.79
N SER A 424 20.94 -27.34 5.24
CA SER A 424 21.65 -27.44 6.53
C SER A 424 20.75 -27.18 7.74
N LYS A 425 19.47 -26.82 7.54
CA LYS A 425 18.48 -26.51 8.56
C LYS A 425 17.17 -27.27 8.27
N PRO A 426 17.10 -28.56 8.60
CA PRO A 426 16.02 -29.45 8.16
C PRO A 426 14.61 -28.98 8.49
N SER A 427 14.39 -28.30 9.62
CA SER A 427 13.08 -27.76 9.99
C SER A 427 12.61 -26.65 9.05
N ALA A 428 13.49 -25.72 8.66
CA ALA A 428 13.18 -24.66 7.70
C ALA A 428 13.00 -25.22 6.30
N TRP A 429 13.88 -26.14 5.88
CA TRP A 429 13.79 -26.81 4.59
C TRP A 429 12.47 -27.58 4.45
N LYS A 430 12.05 -28.33 5.48
CA LYS A 430 10.78 -29.08 5.48
C LYS A 430 9.58 -28.15 5.26
N ILE A 431 9.55 -27.00 5.94
CA ILE A 431 8.49 -26.00 5.75
C ILE A 431 8.47 -25.49 4.30
N GLY A 432 9.62 -25.16 3.72
CA GLY A 432 9.69 -24.74 2.32
C GLY A 432 9.24 -25.84 1.34
N ALA A 433 9.65 -27.08 1.57
CA ALA A 433 9.21 -28.23 0.78
C ALA A 433 7.69 -28.48 0.89
N ASP A 434 7.11 -28.28 2.08
CA ASP A 434 5.66 -28.38 2.31
C ASP A 434 4.89 -27.23 1.65
N VAL A 435 5.46 -26.01 1.63
CA VAL A 435 4.89 -24.90 0.86
C VAL A 435 4.86 -25.24 -0.62
N LEU A 436 5.98 -25.71 -1.19
CA LEU A 436 6.07 -26.11 -2.59
C LEU A 436 5.05 -27.20 -2.94
N ARG A 437 4.91 -28.20 -2.07
CA ARG A 437 3.93 -29.28 -2.23
C ARG A 437 2.48 -28.78 -2.24
N ALA A 438 2.17 -27.79 -1.39
CA ALA A 438 0.83 -27.24 -1.28
C ALA A 438 0.43 -26.40 -2.51
N VAL A 439 1.40 -25.88 -3.28
CA VAL A 439 1.16 -25.03 -4.45
C VAL A 439 1.41 -25.73 -5.79
N VAL A 440 2.25 -26.77 -5.83
CA VAL A 440 2.56 -27.54 -7.04
C VAL A 440 1.77 -28.84 -7.06
N TYR A 441 0.78 -28.92 -7.96
CA TYR A 441 0.02 -30.15 -8.14
C TYR A 441 0.78 -31.20 -8.96
N ARG A 442 1.32 -30.82 -10.13
CA ARG A 442 2.11 -31.73 -10.99
C ARG A 442 3.59 -31.35 -10.97
N PRO A 443 4.51 -32.29 -10.72
CA PRO A 443 5.92 -31.98 -10.71
C PRO A 443 6.43 -31.66 -12.13
N SER A 444 7.20 -30.59 -12.27
CA SER A 444 7.87 -30.24 -13.52
C SER A 444 9.12 -31.11 -13.75
N GLY A 445 9.77 -30.95 -14.90
CA GLY A 445 11.07 -31.56 -15.17
C GLY A 445 12.15 -31.08 -14.19
N GLU A 446 12.15 -29.80 -13.85
CA GLU A 446 13.05 -29.17 -12.89
C GLU A 446 12.86 -29.74 -11.48
N LEU A 447 11.61 -29.88 -11.02
CA LEU A 447 11.31 -30.48 -9.72
C LEU A 447 11.67 -31.96 -9.67
N LEU A 448 11.53 -32.70 -10.76
CA LEU A 448 11.98 -34.09 -10.82
C LEU A 448 13.50 -34.21 -10.85
N ALA A 449 14.21 -33.32 -11.55
CA ALA A 449 15.67 -33.27 -11.52
C ALA A 449 16.19 -32.92 -10.11
N GLU A 450 15.54 -31.98 -9.45
CA GLU A 450 15.76 -31.63 -8.04
C GLU A 450 15.53 -32.83 -7.11
N SER A 451 14.38 -33.50 -7.25
CA SER A 451 14.01 -34.67 -6.44
C SER A 451 15.01 -35.81 -6.61
N ARG A 452 15.52 -36.04 -7.84
CA ARG A 452 16.63 -37.00 -8.09
C ARG A 452 17.93 -36.60 -7.40
N ARG A 453 18.27 -35.30 -7.32
CA ARG A 453 19.42 -34.86 -6.53
C ARG A 453 19.18 -35.12 -5.05
N GLN A 454 18.03 -34.70 -4.53
CA GLN A 454 17.66 -34.87 -3.13
C GLN A 454 17.67 -36.35 -2.72
N TRP A 455 17.17 -37.24 -3.58
CA TRP A 455 17.23 -38.70 -3.41
C TRP A 455 18.66 -39.25 -3.29
N ARG A 456 19.62 -38.64 -3.97
CA ARG A 456 21.02 -39.08 -3.95
C ARG A 456 21.79 -38.48 -2.77
N ASP A 457 21.55 -37.21 -2.50
CA ASP A 457 22.47 -36.36 -1.73
C ASP A 457 21.88 -35.89 -0.39
N VAL A 458 20.54 -35.96 -0.19
CA VAL A 458 19.84 -35.35 0.95
C VAL A 458 18.84 -36.34 1.60
N PRO A 459 19.28 -37.21 2.53
CA PRO A 459 18.43 -38.23 3.14
C PRO A 459 17.14 -37.72 3.78
N THR A 460 17.17 -36.53 4.40
CA THR A 460 15.99 -35.92 5.03
C THR A 460 14.92 -35.49 4.03
N ALA A 461 15.26 -35.41 2.74
CA ALA A 461 14.36 -35.04 1.66
C ALA A 461 13.74 -36.26 0.93
N HIS A 462 14.15 -37.49 1.27
CA HIS A 462 13.69 -38.69 0.57
C HIS A 462 12.16 -38.85 0.57
N GLY A 463 11.48 -38.44 1.65
CA GLY A 463 10.02 -38.47 1.72
C GLY A 463 9.34 -37.57 0.67
N HIS A 464 9.78 -36.31 0.56
CA HIS A 464 9.28 -35.39 -0.47
C HIS A 464 9.67 -35.84 -1.89
N ALA A 465 10.90 -36.33 -2.09
CA ALA A 465 11.32 -36.84 -3.40
C ALA A 465 10.47 -38.05 -3.84
N LEU A 466 10.24 -39.02 -2.96
CA LEU A 466 9.37 -40.17 -3.22
C LEU A 466 7.94 -39.74 -3.55
N PHE A 467 7.42 -38.72 -2.85
CA PHE A 467 6.12 -38.14 -3.15
C PHE A 467 6.04 -37.55 -4.56
N TYR A 468 7.02 -36.75 -4.98
CA TYR A 468 7.02 -36.18 -6.33
C TYR A 468 7.21 -37.25 -7.42
N PHE A 469 8.03 -38.27 -7.17
CA PHE A 469 8.15 -39.41 -8.08
C PHE A 469 6.82 -40.16 -8.24
N ALA A 470 6.09 -40.36 -7.15
CA ALA A 470 4.77 -41.00 -7.19
C ALA A 470 3.77 -40.18 -8.01
N ARG A 471 3.76 -38.84 -7.85
CA ARG A 471 2.91 -37.96 -8.66
C ARG A 471 3.26 -38.00 -10.16
N ALA A 472 4.54 -38.07 -10.49
CA ALA A 472 4.96 -38.22 -11.89
C ALA A 472 4.55 -39.58 -12.46
N ALA A 473 4.73 -40.66 -11.70
CA ALA A 473 4.34 -42.01 -12.10
C ALA A 473 2.82 -42.15 -12.26
N ASP A 474 2.02 -41.56 -11.37
CA ASP A 474 0.56 -41.58 -11.45
C ASP A 474 0.04 -40.90 -12.73
N ALA A 475 0.74 -39.86 -13.19
CA ALA A 475 0.44 -39.17 -14.44
C ALA A 475 1.03 -39.84 -15.70
N SER A 476 1.83 -40.89 -15.56
CA SER A 476 2.56 -41.52 -16.67
C SER A 476 1.78 -42.65 -17.33
N TYR A 477 1.96 -42.82 -18.65
CA TYR A 477 1.49 -43.99 -19.39
C TYR A 477 2.33 -45.25 -19.10
N HIS A 478 3.56 -45.10 -18.59
CA HIS A 478 4.52 -46.18 -18.37
C HIS A 478 5.19 -46.10 -16.98
N PRO A 479 4.40 -46.12 -15.88
CA PRO A 479 4.91 -45.88 -14.53
C PRO A 479 6.05 -46.84 -14.12
N GLU A 480 6.03 -48.10 -14.60
CA GLU A 480 7.06 -49.09 -14.28
C GLU A 480 8.46 -48.70 -14.79
N GLN A 481 8.57 -48.00 -15.93
CA GLN A 481 9.86 -47.60 -16.51
C GLN A 481 10.41 -46.34 -15.84
N ASP A 482 9.53 -45.44 -15.40
CA ASP A 482 9.92 -44.17 -14.80
C ASP A 482 10.53 -44.37 -13.40
N TRP A 483 10.07 -45.37 -12.65
CA TRP A 483 10.59 -45.66 -11.30
C TRP A 483 12.07 -46.03 -11.30
N GLU A 484 12.55 -46.83 -12.27
CA GLU A 484 13.96 -47.23 -12.34
C GLU A 484 14.88 -46.00 -12.53
N ASP A 485 14.49 -45.07 -13.40
CA ASP A 485 15.22 -43.82 -13.64
C ASP A 485 15.18 -42.86 -12.45
N MET A 486 13.99 -42.64 -11.86
CA MET A 486 13.82 -41.71 -10.75
C MET A 486 14.57 -42.15 -9.49
N LEU A 487 14.58 -43.44 -9.21
CA LEU A 487 15.20 -44.02 -8.02
C LEU A 487 16.68 -44.37 -8.17
N GLN A 488 17.24 -44.24 -9.38
CA GLN A 488 18.64 -44.55 -9.67
C GLN A 488 19.05 -45.95 -9.17
N ASP A 489 18.24 -46.95 -9.53
CA ASP A 489 18.39 -48.36 -9.14
C ASP A 489 18.29 -48.67 -7.63
N LYS A 490 17.87 -47.71 -6.79
CA LYS A 490 17.70 -47.89 -5.34
C LYS A 490 16.24 -47.81 -4.91
N LYS A 491 15.65 -48.95 -4.53
CA LYS A 491 14.29 -48.96 -3.96
C LYS A 491 14.19 -48.14 -2.68
N ALA A 492 13.03 -47.52 -2.46
CA ALA A 492 12.75 -46.74 -1.26
C ALA A 492 12.61 -47.65 -0.03
N ASP A 493 13.35 -47.34 1.04
CA ASP A 493 13.26 -48.06 2.30
C ASP A 493 12.08 -47.58 3.16
N ASP A 494 11.93 -48.19 4.34
CA ASP A 494 10.84 -47.85 5.26
C ASP A 494 10.94 -46.42 5.80
N VAL A 495 12.14 -45.84 5.84
CA VAL A 495 12.38 -44.47 6.32
C VAL A 495 11.88 -43.47 5.28
N ALA A 496 12.20 -43.69 4.01
CA ALA A 496 11.68 -42.89 2.91
C ALA A 496 10.15 -43.00 2.81
N LEU A 497 9.60 -44.21 2.97
CA LEU A 497 8.16 -44.43 3.01
C LEU A 497 7.51 -43.68 4.18
N ALA A 498 8.06 -43.80 5.39
CA ALA A 498 7.53 -43.10 6.56
C ALA A 498 7.55 -41.58 6.35
N GLY A 499 8.66 -41.03 5.84
CA GLY A 499 8.78 -39.61 5.54
C GLY A 499 7.81 -39.12 4.47
N ALA A 500 7.51 -39.94 3.45
CA ALA A 500 6.48 -39.62 2.47
C ALA A 500 5.08 -39.62 3.09
N LEU A 501 4.74 -40.63 3.91
CA LEU A 501 3.43 -40.75 4.55
C LEU A 501 3.20 -39.70 5.66
N GLU A 502 4.25 -39.09 6.20
CA GLU A 502 4.14 -37.90 7.06
C GLU A 502 3.55 -36.68 6.34
N LEU A 503 3.56 -36.65 5.01
CA LEU A 503 3.00 -35.56 4.21
C LEU A 503 1.45 -35.56 4.18
N GLY A 504 0.82 -36.56 4.81
CA GLY A 504 -0.62 -36.64 5.02
C GLY A 504 -1.37 -37.36 3.90
N TRP A 505 -2.65 -37.01 3.72
CA TRP A 505 -3.54 -37.65 2.75
C TRP A 505 -2.99 -37.66 1.31
N PRO A 506 -2.41 -36.56 0.77
CA PRO A 506 -1.91 -36.54 -0.61
C PRO A 506 -0.81 -37.56 -0.91
N ALA A 507 -0.01 -37.95 0.09
CA ALA A 507 0.98 -39.01 -0.09
C ALA A 507 0.37 -40.40 0.10
N PHE A 508 -0.59 -40.53 1.01
CA PHE A 508 -1.28 -41.79 1.27
C PHE A 508 -2.14 -42.25 0.09
N GLU A 509 -2.82 -41.34 -0.60
CA GLU A 509 -3.58 -41.67 -1.82
C GLU A 509 -2.69 -42.21 -2.95
N LEU A 510 -1.41 -41.81 -2.97
CA LEU A 510 -0.42 -42.27 -3.94
C LEU A 510 0.29 -43.55 -3.50
N LEU A 511 -0.05 -44.12 -2.35
CA LEU A 511 0.63 -45.29 -1.82
C LEU A 511 0.58 -46.52 -2.76
N PRO A 512 -0.55 -46.84 -3.43
CA PRO A 512 -0.55 -47.92 -4.42
C PRO A 512 0.41 -47.66 -5.59
N VAL A 513 0.63 -46.40 -5.96
CA VAL A 513 1.55 -45.99 -7.04
C VAL A 513 3.01 -46.11 -6.57
N MET A 514 3.30 -45.75 -5.31
CA MET A 514 4.62 -45.88 -4.69
C MET A 514 5.05 -47.34 -4.50
N TRP A 515 4.09 -48.24 -4.31
CA TRP A 515 4.35 -49.61 -3.83
C TRP A 515 5.41 -50.39 -4.62
N PRO A 516 5.42 -50.40 -5.98
CA PRO A 516 6.43 -51.13 -6.75
C PRO A 516 7.86 -50.60 -6.53
N ALA A 517 7.98 -49.33 -6.16
CA ALA A 517 9.23 -48.63 -5.89
C ALA A 517 9.79 -48.91 -4.48
N LEU A 518 9.00 -49.52 -3.59
CA LEU A 518 9.41 -49.82 -2.23
C LEU A 518 10.29 -51.07 -2.16
N ALA A 519 11.29 -51.04 -1.29
CA ALA A 519 12.10 -52.19 -0.93
C ALA A 519 11.22 -53.21 -0.22
N LYS A 520 11.49 -54.51 -0.44
CA LYS A 520 10.81 -55.57 0.32
C LYS A 520 11.40 -55.59 1.72
N SER A 521 10.69 -54.96 2.65
CA SER A 521 11.05 -54.89 4.06
C SER A 521 9.91 -55.43 4.91
N PRO A 522 10.17 -56.16 6.00
CA PRO A 522 9.12 -56.59 6.92
C PRO A 522 8.41 -55.42 7.62
N ARG A 523 8.90 -54.18 7.53
CA ARG A 523 8.30 -53.04 8.24
C ARG A 523 7.41 -52.15 7.36
N ARG A 524 7.43 -52.25 6.04
CA ARG A 524 6.68 -51.33 5.16
C ARG A 524 5.17 -51.35 5.43
N VAL A 525 4.60 -52.51 5.78
CA VAL A 525 3.18 -52.63 6.17
C VAL A 525 2.90 -51.95 7.51
N SER A 526 3.74 -52.17 8.53
CA SER A 526 3.59 -51.47 9.81
C SER A 526 3.66 -49.94 9.67
N VAL A 527 4.59 -49.41 8.86
CA VAL A 527 4.71 -47.96 8.57
C VAL A 527 3.43 -47.44 7.89
N MET A 528 2.94 -48.15 6.88
CA MET A 528 1.69 -47.81 6.20
C MET A 528 0.48 -47.81 7.14
N THR A 529 0.32 -48.85 7.95
CA THR A 529 -0.85 -49.00 8.84
C THR A 529 -0.85 -48.01 9.99
N GLU A 530 0.33 -47.58 10.47
CA GLU A 530 0.44 -46.48 11.41
C GLU A 530 -0.04 -45.15 10.80
N ALA A 531 0.39 -44.84 9.57
CA ALA A 531 -0.09 -43.66 8.84
C ALA A 531 -1.61 -43.73 8.57
N ALA A 532 -2.12 -44.90 8.18
CA ALA A 532 -3.55 -45.12 7.96
C ALA A 532 -4.37 -44.85 9.22
N ARG A 533 -3.90 -45.30 10.39
CA ARG A 533 -4.57 -45.01 11.68
C ARG A 533 -4.71 -43.51 11.92
N ARG A 534 -3.64 -42.74 11.71
CA ARG A 534 -3.66 -41.28 11.88
C ARG A 534 -4.67 -40.61 10.94
N LEU A 535 -4.78 -41.06 9.70
CA LEU A 535 -5.72 -40.49 8.72
C LEU A 535 -7.17 -40.89 8.99
N LEU A 536 -7.41 -42.11 9.46
CA LEU A 536 -8.74 -42.55 9.91
C LEU A 536 -9.25 -41.69 11.08
N ASP A 537 -8.37 -41.27 11.98
CA ASP A 537 -8.73 -40.38 13.11
C ASP A 537 -9.05 -38.96 12.66
N GLN A 538 -8.53 -38.53 11.50
CA GLN A 538 -8.80 -37.21 10.92
C GLN A 538 -10.12 -37.14 10.13
N ASN A 539 -10.81 -38.27 9.94
CA ASN A 539 -12.04 -38.38 9.15
C ASN A 539 -11.91 -37.74 7.75
N VAL A 540 -10.80 -38.06 7.07
CA VAL A 540 -10.49 -37.56 5.73
C VAL A 540 -11.62 -37.93 4.77
N ARG A 541 -12.16 -36.94 4.06
CA ARG A 541 -13.21 -37.11 3.06
C ARG A 541 -12.60 -37.03 1.67
N PRO A 542 -12.36 -38.17 0.98
CA PRO A 542 -11.86 -38.12 -0.38
C PRO A 542 -12.89 -37.45 -1.31
N PHE A 543 -12.42 -36.86 -2.39
CA PHE A 543 -13.29 -36.35 -3.44
C PHE A 543 -14.16 -37.48 -4.03
N PRO A 544 -15.39 -37.20 -4.49
CA PRO A 544 -16.22 -38.21 -5.16
C PRO A 544 -15.46 -38.92 -6.28
N GLY A 545 -15.41 -40.26 -6.22
CA GLY A 545 -14.68 -41.09 -7.19
C GLY A 545 -13.23 -41.44 -6.80
N HIS A 546 -12.68 -40.84 -5.75
CA HIS A 546 -11.38 -41.21 -5.20
C HIS A 546 -11.52 -42.28 -4.10
N LYS A 547 -10.49 -43.10 -3.95
CA LYS A 547 -10.42 -44.12 -2.89
C LYS A 547 -10.19 -43.42 -1.55
N ASP A 548 -10.89 -43.87 -0.51
CA ASP A 548 -10.62 -43.48 0.87
C ASP A 548 -9.39 -44.22 1.44
N VAL A 549 -9.14 -44.10 2.75
CA VAL A 549 -8.02 -44.79 3.41
C VAL A 549 -8.10 -46.31 3.18
N ALA A 550 -9.28 -46.92 3.38
CA ALA A 550 -9.46 -48.36 3.23
C ALA A 550 -9.32 -48.80 1.76
N GLY A 551 -9.85 -48.03 0.81
CA GLY A 551 -9.75 -48.30 -0.62
C GLY A 551 -8.30 -48.26 -1.12
N ASN A 552 -7.47 -47.34 -0.62
CA ASN A 552 -6.04 -47.31 -0.94
C ASN A 552 -5.30 -48.51 -0.33
N LEU A 553 -5.60 -48.88 0.92
CA LEU A 553 -5.07 -50.09 1.54
C LEU A 553 -5.50 -51.36 0.79
N ALA A 554 -6.73 -51.44 0.28
CA ALA A 554 -7.22 -52.57 -0.50
C ALA A 554 -6.49 -52.68 -1.85
N ALA A 555 -6.14 -51.54 -2.46
CA ALA A 555 -5.30 -51.51 -3.65
C ALA A 555 -3.89 -52.03 -3.36
N VAL A 556 -3.29 -51.68 -2.20
CA VAL A 556 -2.02 -52.24 -1.75
C VAL A 556 -2.15 -53.74 -1.46
N ALA A 557 -3.25 -54.20 -0.85
CA ALA A 557 -3.49 -55.63 -0.60
C ALA A 557 -3.45 -56.46 -1.89
N LYS A 558 -3.99 -55.92 -2.98
CA LYS A 558 -3.89 -56.55 -4.31
C LYS A 558 -2.43 -56.66 -4.79
N LEU A 559 -1.62 -55.62 -4.59
CA LEU A 559 -0.20 -55.64 -4.95
C LEU A 559 0.59 -56.63 -4.09
N LEU A 560 0.31 -56.71 -2.78
CA LEU A 560 0.87 -57.72 -1.88
C LEU A 560 0.52 -59.15 -2.31
N CYS A 561 -0.71 -59.36 -2.77
CA CYS A 561 -1.15 -60.63 -3.32
C CYS A 561 -0.38 -60.99 -4.61
N ASP A 562 -0.24 -60.05 -5.54
CA ASP A 562 0.55 -60.22 -6.77
C ASP A 562 2.03 -60.52 -6.47
N GLU A 563 2.59 -59.92 -5.42
CA GLU A 563 3.95 -60.19 -4.92
C GLU A 563 4.09 -61.52 -4.15
N ARG A 564 2.96 -62.19 -3.83
CA ARG A 564 2.88 -63.37 -2.97
C ARG A 564 3.40 -63.15 -1.54
N SER A 565 3.29 -61.92 -1.03
CA SER A 565 3.73 -61.53 0.31
C SER A 565 2.67 -61.86 1.37
N MET A 566 2.40 -63.15 1.61
CA MET A 566 1.31 -63.59 2.48
C MET A 566 1.42 -63.13 3.94
N GLY A 567 2.64 -62.98 4.46
CA GLY A 567 2.85 -62.46 5.82
C GLY A 567 2.42 -61.01 5.98
N GLU A 568 2.80 -60.16 5.02
CA GLU A 568 2.40 -58.75 4.95
C GLU A 568 0.88 -58.60 4.73
N LEU A 569 0.29 -59.47 3.91
CA LEU A 569 -1.16 -59.51 3.69
C LEU A 569 -1.92 -59.86 4.98
N ALA A 570 -1.41 -60.83 5.75
CA ALA A 570 -1.98 -61.21 7.04
C ALA A 570 -1.86 -60.08 8.08
N GLU A 571 -0.73 -59.36 8.09
CA GLU A 571 -0.55 -58.17 8.95
C GLU A 571 -1.57 -57.08 8.60
N LEU A 572 -1.77 -56.78 7.31
CA LEU A 572 -2.78 -55.82 6.86
C LEU A 572 -4.21 -56.24 7.21
N ARG A 573 -4.53 -57.54 7.11
CA ARG A 573 -5.82 -58.09 7.55
C ARG A 573 -6.02 -57.92 9.05
N ALA A 574 -4.99 -58.23 9.86
CA ALA A 574 -5.04 -58.08 11.31
C ALA A 574 -5.27 -56.62 11.72
N PHE A 575 -4.61 -55.67 11.04
CA PHE A 575 -4.90 -54.25 11.20
C PHE A 575 -6.37 -53.93 10.89
N ALA A 576 -6.87 -54.32 9.72
CA ALA A 576 -8.24 -54.03 9.30
C ALA A 576 -9.29 -54.60 10.27
N GLN A 577 -9.12 -55.84 10.72
CA GLN A 577 -10.00 -56.49 11.69
C GLN A 577 -9.98 -55.80 13.06
N LYS A 578 -8.82 -55.30 13.48
CA LYS A 578 -8.67 -54.58 14.75
C LYS A 578 -9.34 -53.19 14.70
N GLU A 579 -9.19 -52.46 13.61
CA GLU A 579 -9.71 -51.09 13.49
C GLU A 579 -11.20 -51.04 13.08
N LEU A 580 -11.72 -52.07 12.40
CA LEU A 580 -13.12 -52.15 11.95
C LEU A 580 -14.17 -51.90 13.06
N PRO A 581 -14.11 -52.55 14.24
CA PRO A 581 -15.09 -52.30 15.30
C PRO A 581 -14.96 -50.89 15.91
N LEU A 582 -13.79 -50.25 15.79
CA LEU A 582 -13.55 -48.91 16.33
C LEU A 582 -14.09 -47.81 15.41
N ARG A 583 -14.17 -48.07 14.10
CA ARG A 583 -14.56 -47.09 13.06
C ARG A 583 -15.51 -47.72 12.05
N PRO A 584 -16.75 -48.07 12.45
CA PRO A 584 -17.73 -48.63 11.54
C PRO A 584 -18.03 -47.65 10.40
N GLY A 585 -18.05 -48.14 9.17
CA GLY A 585 -18.32 -47.34 7.96
C GLY A 585 -17.09 -46.75 7.27
N ALA A 586 -15.88 -46.89 7.82
CA ALA A 586 -14.64 -46.40 7.19
C ALA A 586 -14.08 -47.31 6.08
N GLY A 587 -14.94 -48.09 5.39
CA GLY A 587 -14.54 -49.02 4.32
C GLY A 587 -13.72 -50.25 4.74
N LEU A 588 -13.36 -50.39 6.03
CA LEU A 588 -12.45 -51.43 6.51
C LEU A 588 -12.96 -52.87 6.30
N SER A 589 -14.28 -53.09 6.16
CA SER A 589 -14.85 -54.40 5.82
C SER A 589 -14.42 -54.87 4.44
N GLU A 590 -14.31 -53.95 3.47
CA GLU A 590 -13.83 -54.25 2.12
C GLU A 590 -12.35 -54.61 2.14
N LEU A 591 -11.56 -53.94 3.00
CA LEU A 591 -10.15 -54.28 3.21
C LEU A 591 -9.97 -55.68 3.82
N VAL A 592 -10.81 -56.07 4.79
CA VAL A 592 -10.80 -57.45 5.33
C VAL A 592 -11.06 -58.48 4.23
N ALA A 593 -12.01 -58.20 3.33
CA ALA A 593 -12.29 -59.07 2.19
C ALA A 593 -11.15 -59.10 1.16
N ALA A 594 -10.56 -57.94 0.85
CA ALA A 594 -9.45 -57.82 -0.11
C ALA A 594 -8.14 -58.47 0.39
N THR A 595 -8.00 -58.64 1.70
CA THR A 595 -6.86 -59.31 2.34
C THR A 595 -7.12 -60.79 2.64
N ASP A 596 -8.23 -61.35 2.16
CA ASP A 596 -8.52 -62.78 2.34
C ASP A 596 -7.55 -63.66 1.54
N PRO A 597 -6.82 -64.58 2.19
CA PRO A 597 -5.96 -65.51 1.49
C PRO A 597 -6.69 -66.31 0.41
N ALA A 598 -7.98 -66.61 0.60
CA ALA A 598 -8.79 -67.34 -0.38
C ALA A 598 -9.17 -66.48 -1.60
N ALA A 599 -9.25 -65.16 -1.44
CA ALA A 599 -9.51 -64.21 -2.51
C ALA A 599 -8.22 -63.77 -3.25
N CYS A 600 -7.05 -64.09 -2.70
CA CYS A 600 -5.78 -63.76 -3.31
C CYS A 600 -5.47 -64.70 -4.50
N HIS A 601 -5.61 -64.16 -5.70
CA HIS A 601 -5.21 -64.82 -6.95
C HIS A 601 -4.09 -64.01 -7.60
N PRO A 602 -2.81 -64.35 -7.36
CA PRO A 602 -1.68 -63.59 -7.87
C PRO A 602 -1.75 -63.52 -9.40
N LYS A 603 -1.53 -62.34 -9.97
CA LYS A 603 -1.41 -62.20 -11.41
C LYS A 603 -0.35 -63.18 -11.95
N PRO A 604 -0.65 -63.96 -13.01
CA PRO A 604 0.36 -64.82 -13.62
C PRO A 604 1.55 -63.95 -14.03
N PRO A 605 2.80 -64.45 -13.87
CA PRO A 605 3.99 -63.67 -14.17
C PRO A 605 3.89 -63.15 -15.60
N SER A 606 3.86 -61.82 -15.72
CA SER A 606 3.90 -61.14 -17.02
C SER A 606 5.13 -61.66 -17.75
N ARG A 607 4.95 -62.29 -18.92
CA ARG A 607 6.07 -62.58 -19.81
C ARG A 607 6.60 -61.22 -20.25
N ARG A 608 7.60 -60.69 -19.52
CA ARG A 608 8.33 -59.50 -19.93
C ARG A 608 8.67 -59.70 -21.41
N PRO A 609 8.20 -58.82 -22.32
CA PRO A 609 8.66 -58.84 -23.69
C PRO A 609 10.19 -58.89 -23.65
N PRO A 610 10.85 -59.72 -24.50
CA PRO A 610 12.30 -59.75 -24.54
C PRO A 610 12.79 -58.29 -24.63
N PRO A 611 13.83 -57.92 -23.86
CA PRO A 611 14.29 -56.54 -23.81
C PRO A 611 14.43 -56.06 -25.25
N ILE A 612 13.64 -55.06 -25.62
CA ILE A 612 13.77 -54.41 -26.92
C ILE A 612 15.23 -53.98 -26.94
N LYS A 613 16.05 -54.61 -27.79
CA LYS A 613 17.46 -54.24 -27.92
C LYS A 613 17.45 -52.76 -28.26
N LYS A 614 17.76 -51.90 -27.27
CA LYS A 614 17.91 -50.47 -27.50
C LYS A 614 18.85 -50.38 -28.71
N PRO A 615 18.45 -49.75 -29.84
CA PRO A 615 19.34 -49.64 -30.98
C PRO A 615 20.64 -49.06 -30.46
N VAL A 616 21.74 -49.75 -30.74
CA VAL A 616 23.08 -49.31 -30.33
C VAL A 616 23.20 -47.87 -30.81
N LYS A 617 23.18 -46.90 -29.89
CA LYS A 617 23.44 -45.50 -30.24
C LYS A 617 24.76 -45.52 -31.01
N PRO A 618 24.81 -45.02 -32.26
CA PRO A 618 26.06 -44.96 -33.00
C PRO A 618 27.09 -44.29 -32.10
N LYS A 619 28.28 -44.89 -31.95
CA LYS A 619 29.41 -44.20 -31.33
C LYS A 619 29.81 -43.09 -32.29
N TRP A 620 29.20 -41.92 -32.15
CA TRP A 620 29.66 -40.69 -32.78
C TRP A 620 31.03 -40.38 -32.18
N LYS A 621 32.07 -40.38 -33.02
CA LYS A 621 33.38 -39.89 -32.64
C LYS A 621 33.35 -38.38 -32.70
N GLU A 622 34.09 -37.74 -31.80
CA GLU A 622 34.31 -36.29 -31.83
C GLU A 622 34.91 -35.91 -33.22
N GLY A 623 34.13 -35.20 -34.03
CA GLY A 623 34.46 -34.86 -35.44
C GLY A 623 33.54 -35.45 -36.51
N ASP A 624 32.63 -36.36 -36.17
CA ASP A 624 31.66 -36.88 -37.13
C ASP A 624 30.64 -35.77 -37.51
N PRO A 625 30.33 -35.58 -38.81
CA PRO A 625 29.39 -34.55 -39.25
C PRO A 625 27.99 -34.82 -38.69
N LEU A 626 27.36 -33.79 -38.11
CA LEU A 626 25.99 -33.88 -37.62
C LEU A 626 25.07 -34.38 -38.75
N PRO A 627 24.17 -35.32 -38.48
CA PRO A 627 23.24 -35.80 -39.48
C PRO A 627 22.40 -34.61 -40.00
N PRO A 628 22.10 -34.57 -41.31
CA PRO A 628 21.29 -33.50 -41.89
C PRO A 628 19.96 -33.41 -41.14
N LYS A 629 19.57 -32.18 -40.75
CA LYS A 629 18.27 -31.91 -40.13
C LYS A 629 17.17 -32.51 -41.01
N ASP A 630 16.37 -33.39 -40.43
CA ASP A 630 15.19 -33.93 -41.09
C ASP A 630 14.21 -32.78 -41.36
N PRO A 631 13.92 -32.44 -42.64
CA PRO A 631 13.02 -31.33 -42.96
C PRO A 631 11.56 -31.57 -42.52
N ASN A 632 11.21 -32.79 -42.08
CA ASN A 632 9.86 -33.14 -41.64
C ASN A 632 9.69 -33.19 -40.11
N ASN A 633 10.72 -32.86 -39.32
CA ASN A 633 10.63 -32.85 -37.87
C ASN A 633 10.75 -31.41 -37.32
N PRO A 634 9.63 -30.68 -37.13
CA PRO A 634 9.63 -29.34 -36.56
C PRO A 634 9.75 -29.42 -35.03
N LEU A 635 10.93 -29.78 -34.55
CA LEU A 635 11.34 -29.61 -33.15
C LEU A 635 12.68 -28.87 -33.09
#